data_AF-A0A956ABD0-F1
#
_entry.id   AF-A0A956ABD0-F1
#
_cell.length_a   1.000
_cell.length_b   1.000
_cell.length_c   1.000
_cell.angle_alpha   90.00
_cell.angle_beta   90.00
_cell.angle_gamma   90.00
#
_symmetry.space_group_name_H-M   'P 1'
#
loop_
_entity.id
_entity.type
_entity.pdbx_description
1 polymer ?
#
loop_
_entity_poly.entity_id
_entity_poly.type
_entity_poly.pdbx_seq_one_letter_code
_entity_poly.pdbx_strand_id
1 'polypeptide(L)' 'MCLICLDFQNQRLTLDEARRAFGEMASTLDPDHRAEVEEMLEQAAHDEAESND' A
#
# COMPACT_ATOMS: atom_id res chain seq x y z
N MET A 1 -10.76 2.64 -3.50
CA MET A 1 -9.56 2.29 -4.31
C MET A 1 -9.00 3.56 -4.96
N CYS A 2 -7.90 4.11 -4.44
CA CYS A 2 -7.28 5.35 -4.92
C CYS A 2 -6.20 5.08 -6.00
N LEU A 3 -5.59 6.14 -6.56
CA LEU A 3 -4.54 6.01 -7.58
C LEU A 3 -3.33 5.20 -7.08
N ILE A 4 -2.92 5.37 -5.81
CA ILE A 4 -1.81 4.59 -5.23
C ILE A 4 -2.15 3.10 -5.22
N CYS A 5 -3.38 2.73 -4.84
CA CYS A 5 -3.80 1.32 -4.88
C CYS A 5 -3.68 0.73 -6.27
N LEU A 6 -4.10 1.49 -7.30
CA LEU A 6 -4.02 1.04 -8.68
C LEU A 6 -2.57 0.92 -9.15
N ASP A 7 -1.73 1.92 -8.87
CA ASP A 7 -0.33 1.88 -9.28
C ASP A 7 0.46 0.79 -8.54
N PHE A 8 0.17 0.55 -7.26
CA PHE A 8 0.76 -0.54 -6.47
C PHE A 8 0.31 -1.92 -6.98
N GLN A 9 -1.00 -2.14 -7.18
CA GLN A 9 -1.52 -3.41 -7.73
C GLN A 9 -1.00 -3.71 -9.13
N ASN A 10 -0.78 -2.68 -9.95
CA ASN A 10 -0.19 -2.82 -11.28
C ASN A 10 1.34 -2.94 -11.25
N GLN A 11 1.96 -3.08 -10.07
CA GLN A 11 3.42 -3.16 -9.88
C GLN A 11 4.18 -1.98 -10.49
N ARG A 12 3.53 -0.80 -10.55
CA ARG A 12 4.13 0.46 -10.99
C ARG A 12 4.81 1.21 -9.85
N LEU A 13 4.54 0.80 -8.62
CA LEU A 13 5.19 1.25 -7.39
C LEU A 13 5.72 0.03 -6.64
N THR A 14 6.91 0.16 -6.07
CA THR A 14 7.40 -0.74 -5.02
C THR A 14 6.63 -0.56 -3.72
N LEU A 15 6.73 -1.54 -2.82
CA LEU A 15 6.11 -1.45 -1.48
C LEU A 15 6.53 -0.20 -0.71
N ASP A 16 7.81 0.17 -0.78
CA ASP A 16 8.35 1.37 -0.12
C ASP A 16 7.79 2.66 -0.73
N GLU A 17 7.67 2.73 -2.06
CA GLU A 17 7.10 3.88 -2.75
C GLU A 17 5.61 4.04 -2.43
N ALA A 18 4.87 2.92 -2.42
CA ALA A 18 3.46 2.92 -2.06
C ALA A 18 3.24 3.33 -0.60
N ARG A 19 4.09 2.87 0.34
CA ARG A 19 4.08 3.29 1.76
C ARG A 19 4.34 4.77 1.93
N ARG A 20 5.32 5.33 1.23
CA ARG A 20 5.62 6.77 1.27
C ARG A 20 4.45 7.59 0.74
N ALA A 21 3.95 7.24 -0.44
CA ALA A 21 2.82 7.93 -1.05
C ALA A 21 1.56 7.84 -0.16
N PHE A 22 1.30 6.67 0.44
CA PHE A 22 0.21 6.51 1.40
C PHE A 22 0.39 7.42 2.62
N GLY A 23 1.58 7.48 3.21
CA GLY A 23 1.86 8.33 4.37
C GLY A 23 1.60 9.83 4.11
N GLU A 24 1.88 10.31 2.90
CA GLU A 24 1.61 11.71 2.51
C GLU A 24 0.11 12.00 2.35
N MET A 25 -0.68 11.00 2.01
CA MET A 25 -2.09 11.16 1.66
C MET A 25 -3.05 10.64 2.75
N ALA A 26 -2.58 9.84 3.70
CA ALA A 26 -3.39 9.11 4.68
C ALA A 26 -4.32 10.02 5.50
N SER A 27 -3.95 11.27 5.74
CA SER A 27 -4.78 12.26 6.43
C SER A 27 -5.97 12.77 5.61
N THR A 28 -5.96 12.54 4.29
CA THR A 28 -7.02 12.94 3.35
C THR A 28 -7.94 11.79 2.95
N LEU A 29 -7.62 10.56 3.39
CA LEU A 29 -8.43 9.37 3.12
C LEU A 29 -9.47 9.19 4.21
N ASP A 30 -10.64 8.69 3.82
CA ASP A 30 -11.64 8.22 4.77
C ASP A 30 -11.05 7.09 5.64
N PRO A 31 -11.45 6.98 6.93
CA PRO A 31 -10.89 6.00 7.85
C PRO A 31 -10.99 4.56 7.35
N ASP A 32 -12.11 4.20 6.72
CA ASP A 32 -12.34 2.86 6.17
C ASP A 32 -11.36 2.56 5.04
N HIS A 33 -11.21 3.49 4.09
CA HIS A 33 -10.29 3.30 2.99
C HIS A 33 -8.82 3.32 3.43
N ARG A 34 -8.50 4.11 4.46
CA ARG A 34 -7.16 4.10 5.06
C ARG A 34 -6.81 2.71 5.61
N ALA A 35 -7.74 2.08 6.34
CA ALA A 35 -7.55 0.75 6.89
C ALA A 35 -7.35 -0.31 5.79
N GLU A 36 -8.16 -0.26 4.71
CA GLU A 36 -8.00 -1.16 3.55
C GLU A 36 -6.61 -1.06 2.91
N VAL A 37 -6.09 0.16 2.75
CA VAL A 37 -4.78 0.38 2.13
C VAL A 37 -3.65 -0.06 3.05
N GLU A 38 -3.78 0.17 4.36
CA GLU A 38 -2.82 -0.27 5.36
C GLU A 38 -2.71 -1.81 5.40
N GLU A 39 -3.85 -2.51 5.40
CA GLU A 39 -3.89 -3.98 5.33
C GLU A 39 -3.27 -4.53 4.04
N MET A 40 -3.60 -3.93 2.89
CA MET A 40 -3.00 -4.31 1.60
C MET A 40 -1.47 -4.18 1.60
N LEU A 41 -0.94 -3.08 2.16
CA LEU A 41 0.51 -2.85 2.22
C LEU A 41 1.19 -3.77 3.24
N GLU A 42 0.54 -4.07 4.37
CA GLU A 42 1.05 -5.05 5.34
C GLU A 42 1.11 -6.46 4.76
N GLN A 43 0.05 -6.89 4.07
CA GLN A 43 0.02 -8.20 3.44
C GLN A 43 1.14 -8.33 2.39
N ALA A 44 1.31 -7.31 1.54
CA ALA A 44 2.39 -7.32 0.56
C ALA A 44 3.78 -7.35 1.21
N ALA A 45 3.98 -6.69 2.36
CA ALA A 45 5.22 -6.76 3.13
C ALA A 45 5.49 -8.16 3.67
N HIS A 46 4.45 -8.85 4.14
CA HIS A 46 4.54 -10.23 4.60
C HIS A 46 4.91 -11.17 3.45
N ASP A 47 4.22 -11.05 2.31
CA ASP A 47 4.44 -11.89 1.14
C ASP A 47 5.86 -11.69 0.55
N GLU A 48 6.37 -10.45 0.52
CA GLU A 48 7.76 -10.15 0.13
C GLU A 48 8.78 -10.77 1.09
N ALA A 49 8.49 -10.78 2.40
CA ALA A 49 9.37 -11.38 3.40
C ALA A 49 9.39 -12.92 3.30
N GLU A 50 8.24 -13.57 3.09
CA GLU A 50 8.15 -15.03 2.93
C GLU A 50 8.72 -15.53 1.59
N SER A 51 8.68 -14.70 0.54
CA SER A 51 9.20 -15.08 -0.78
C SER A 51 10.73 -15.03 -0.88
N ASN A 52 11.41 -14.49 0.14
CA ASN A 52 12.86 -14.27 0.17
C ASN A 52 13.62 -15.20 1.16
N ASP A 53 12.96 -16.25 1.69
CA ASP A 53 13.52 -17.29 2.57
C ASP A 53 13.83 -18.60 1.83
#